data_AF-A0A828T2W8-F1
#
_entry.id   AF-A0A828T2W8-F1
#
_cell.length_a   1.000
_cell.length_b   1.000
_cell.length_c   1.000
_cell.angle_alpha   90.00
_cell.angle_beta   90.00
_cell.angle_gamma   90.00
#
_symmetry.space_group_name_H-M   'P 1'
#
loop_
_entity.id
_entity.type
_entity.pdbx_description
1 polymer ?
#
loop_
_entity_poly.entity_id
_entity_poly.type
_entity_poly.pdbx_seq_one_letter_code
_entity_poly.pdbx_strand_id
1 'polypeptide(L)' 'MKKKNYKVKLKVKELLEERNITQKKLAQISGIRESTISDIVRGTRTVINFEHLSKIAEALEIDNISQLIDFEEI' A
#
# COMPACT_ATOMS: atom_id res chain seq x y z
N MET A 1 -21.09 -11.13 -22.29
CA MET A 1 -20.70 -10.60 -20.95
C MET A 1 -20.12 -9.21 -21.15
N LYS A 2 -20.53 -8.21 -20.36
CA LYS A 2 -19.92 -6.87 -20.43
C LYS A 2 -18.46 -6.97 -19.97
N LYS A 3 -17.54 -6.38 -20.71
CA LYS A 3 -16.11 -6.34 -20.38
C LYS A 3 -15.93 -5.41 -19.19
N LYS A 4 -15.42 -5.92 -18.07
CA LYS A 4 -15.05 -5.13 -16.90
C LYS A 4 -13.59 -4.70 -17.02
N ASN A 5 -13.29 -3.43 -16.72
CA ASN A 5 -11.92 -2.97 -16.57
C ASN A 5 -11.62 -2.83 -15.08
N TYR A 6 -10.38 -3.10 -14.69
CA TYR A 6 -9.95 -3.01 -13.30
C TYR A 6 -8.65 -2.24 -13.22
N LYS A 7 -8.48 -1.44 -12.17
CA LYS A 7 -7.17 -0.95 -11.72
C LYS A 7 -6.81 -1.61 -10.39
N VAL A 8 -5.51 -1.77 -10.17
CA VAL A 8 -4.98 -2.16 -8.87
C VAL A 8 -5.06 -0.94 -7.94
N LYS A 9 -5.58 -1.15 -6.73
CA LYS A 9 -5.62 -0.17 -5.65
C LYS A 9 -4.78 -0.68 -4.48
N LEU A 10 -3.91 0.19 -3.96
CA LEU A 10 -3.22 -0.04 -2.70
C LEU A 10 -4.04 0.55 -1.55
N LYS A 11 -4.16 -0.20 -0.45
CA LYS A 11 -4.96 0.16 0.74
C LYS A 11 -4.10 0.69 1.90
N VAL A 12 -2.88 1.13 1.59
CA VAL A 12 -1.89 1.56 2.61
C VAL A 12 -2.38 2.79 3.37
N LYS A 13 -3.11 3.70 2.71
CA LYS A 13 -3.66 4.89 3.37
C LYS A 13 -4.66 4.50 4.45
N GLU A 14 -5.63 3.67 4.08
CA GLU A 14 -6.69 3.19 4.95
C GLU A 14 -6.11 2.44 6.16
N LEU A 15 -5.13 1.55 5.93
CA LEU A 15 -4.45 0.82 7.00
C LEU A 15 -3.71 1.72 8.00
N LEU A 16 -3.11 2.82 7.53
CA LEU A 16 -2.43 3.78 8.40
C LEU A 16 -3.42 4.55 9.27
N GLU A 17 -4.56 4.94 8.70
CA GLU A 17 -5.64 5.63 9.43
C GLU A 17 -6.27 4.70 10.48
N GLU A 18 -6.61 3.46 10.10
CA GLU A 18 -7.18 2.45 11.00
C GLU A 18 -6.27 2.12 12.19
N ARG A 19 -4.96 2.08 11.97
CA ARG A 19 -3.96 1.73 13.00
C ARG A 19 -3.38 2.94 13.72
N ASN A 20 -3.81 4.15 13.37
CA ASN A 20 -3.27 5.42 13.89
C ASN A 20 -1.74 5.52 13.75
N ILE A 21 -1.21 5.08 12.60
CA ILE A 21 0.22 5.09 12.26
C ILE A 21 0.49 6.21 11.25
N THR A 22 1.54 6.99 11.48
CA THR A 22 1.94 8.04 10.52
C THR A 22 2.77 7.46 9.36
N GLN A 23 2.76 8.13 8.20
CA GLN A 23 3.65 7.77 7.07
C GLN A 23 5.12 7.72 7.47
N LYS A 24 5.56 8.68 8.30
CA LYS A 24 6.91 8.74 8.86
C LYS A 24 7.23 7.51 9.71
N LYS A 25 6.29 7.07 10.55
CA LYS A 25 6.47 5.85 11.36
C LYS A 25 6.57 4.62 10.47
N LEU A 26 5.71 4.48 9.46
CA LEU A 26 5.78 3.38 8.50
C LEU A 26 7.12 3.36 7.75
N ALA A 27 7.61 4.52 7.30
CA ALA A 27 8.92 4.64 6.66
C ALA A 27 10.05 4.14 7.57
N GLN A 28 10.02 4.52 8.84
CA GLN A 28 11.01 4.09 9.83
C GLN A 28 11.00 2.57 10.06
N ILE A 29 9.83 1.96 10.25
CA ILE A 29 9.74 0.53 10.59
C ILE A 29 9.84 -0.39 9.37
N SER A 30 9.48 0.07 8.17
CA SER A 30 9.64 -0.68 6.91
C SER A 30 11.02 -0.52 6.27
N GLY A 31 11.82 0.46 6.71
CA GLY A 31 13.08 0.83 6.07
C GLY A 31 12.90 1.43 4.66
N ILE A 32 11.68 1.81 4.29
CA ILE A 32 11.37 2.47 3.02
C ILE A 32 11.50 3.97 3.19
N ARG A 33 12.04 4.67 2.18
CA ARG A 33 12.13 6.13 2.21
C ARG A 33 10.75 6.76 2.39
N GLU A 34 10.65 7.78 3.24
CA GLU A 34 9.40 8.48 3.52
C GLU A 34 8.75 9.04 2.24
N SER A 35 9.54 9.54 1.29
CA SER A 35 9.03 9.98 -0.02
C SER A 35 8.33 8.84 -0.79
N THR A 36 8.88 7.62 -0.75
CA THR A 36 8.27 6.46 -1.39
C THR A 36 6.97 6.05 -0.69
N ILE A 37 6.94 6.03 0.65
CA ILE A 37 5.70 5.79 1.39
C ILE A 37 4.65 6.86 1.03
N SER A 38 5.07 8.11 0.92
CA SER A 38 4.18 9.22 0.56
C SER A 38 3.59 9.06 -0.84
N ASP A 39 4.38 8.65 -1.83
CA ASP A 39 3.90 8.38 -3.19
C ASP A 39 2.93 7.19 -3.24
N ILE A 40 3.19 6.15 -2.42
CA ILE A 40 2.32 4.98 -2.29
C ILE A 40 0.97 5.39 -1.69
N VAL A 41 0.98 6.14 -0.58
CA VAL A 41 -0.23 6.56 0.13
C VAL A 41 -1.08 7.54 -0.70
N ARG A 42 -0.45 8.40 -1.51
CA ARG A 42 -1.16 9.28 -2.44
C ARG A 42 -1.71 8.55 -3.68
N GLY A 43 -1.27 7.33 -3.95
CA GLY A 43 -1.59 6.62 -5.19
C GLY A 43 -0.99 7.25 -6.45
N THR A 44 0.00 8.16 -6.32
CA THR A 44 0.71 8.77 -7.45
C THR A 44 1.76 7.84 -8.04
N ARG A 45 2.09 6.77 -7.33
CA ARG A 45 3.05 5.76 -7.77
C ARG A 45 2.37 4.70 -8.65
N THR A 46 2.83 4.60 -9.89
CA THR A 46 2.35 3.61 -10.87
C THR A 46 3.13 2.30 -10.87
N VAL A 47 4.28 2.26 -10.19
CA VAL A 47 5.16 1.07 -10.11
C VAL A 47 5.58 0.82 -8.66
N ILE A 48 5.16 -0.33 -8.13
CA ILE A 48 5.61 -0.90 -6.87
C ILE A 48 6.23 -2.28 -7.16
N ASN A 49 7.32 -2.63 -6.48
CA ASN A 49 7.94 -3.94 -6.61
C ASN A 49 7.55 -4.83 -5.41
N PHE A 50 7.85 -6.12 -5.50
CA PHE A 50 7.54 -7.08 -4.43
C PHE A 50 8.28 -6.79 -3.13
N GLU A 51 9.48 -6.19 -3.19
CA GLU A 51 10.23 -5.83 -1.98
C GLU A 51 9.51 -4.76 -1.17
N HIS A 52 8.99 -3.70 -1.81
CA HIS A 52 8.18 -2.69 -1.12
C HIS A 52 6.91 -3.30 -0.51
N LEU A 53 6.22 -4.18 -1.25
CA LEU A 53 5.03 -4.86 -0.72
C LEU A 53 5.38 -5.72 0.50
N SER A 54 6.47 -6.48 0.44
CA SER A 54 6.93 -7.35 1.53
C SER A 54 7.30 -6.53 2.77
N LYS A 55 8.08 -5.45 2.59
CA LYS A 55 8.48 -4.55 3.68
C LYS A 55 7.29 -3.84 4.33
N ILE A 56 6.29 -3.44 3.55
CA ILE A 56 5.06 -2.84 4.09
C ILE A 56 4.25 -3.89 4.83
N ALA A 57 4.13 -5.11 4.29
CA ALA A 57 3.43 -6.20 4.96
C ALA A 57 4.08 -6.56 6.30
N GLU A 58 5.40 -6.72 6.33
CA GLU A 58 6.17 -6.98 7.55
C GLU A 58 6.00 -5.85 8.57
N ALA A 59 6.17 -4.59 8.13
CA ALA A 59 6.01 -3.41 8.98
C ALA A 59 4.61 -3.26 9.60
N LEU A 60 3.58 -3.73 8.90
CA LEU A 60 2.19 -3.66 9.34
C LEU A 60 1.70 -4.99 9.90
N GLU A 61 2.56 -6.00 10.06
CA GLU A 61 2.19 -7.33 10.55
C GLU A 61 0.99 -7.93 9.77
N ILE A 62 1.05 -7.83 8.44
CA ILE A 62 0.02 -8.31 7.52
C ILE A 62 0.44 -9.66 6.96
N ASP A 63 -0.41 -10.67 7.16
CA ASP A 63 -0.26 -12.03 6.66
C ASP A 63 -1.04 -12.29 5.36
N ASN A 64 -2.05 -11.46 5.07
CA ASN A 64 -2.89 -11.57 3.89
C ASN A 64 -2.73 -10.35 2.95
N ILE A 65 -2.23 -10.59 1.74
CA ILE A 65 -2.01 -9.55 0.74
C ILE A 65 -3.29 -8.79 0.34
N SER A 66 -4.48 -9.39 0.50
CA SER A 66 -5.75 -8.72 0.23
C SER A 66 -6.02 -7.57 1.21
N GLN A 67 -5.33 -7.49 2.35
CA GLN A 67 -5.39 -6.32 3.22
C GLN A 67 -4.65 -5.13 2.60
N LEU A 68 -3.64 -5.37 1.78
CA LEU A 68 -2.80 -4.34 1.14
C LEU A 68 -3.25 -3.96 -0.26
N ILE A 69 -3.78 -4.92 -1.02
CA ILE A 69 -4.06 -4.79 -2.44
C ILE A 69 -5.51 -5.13 -2.73
N ASP A 70 -6.12 -4.37 -3.62
CA ASP A 70 -7.47 -4.59 -4.12
C ASP A 70 -7.60 -4.25 -5.61
N PHE A 71 -8.75 -4.61 -6.20
CA PHE A 71 -9.14 -4.15 -7.53
C PHE A 71 -10.31 -3.16 -7.43
N GLU A 72 -10.26 -2.12 -8.25
CA GLU A 72 -11.35 -1.16 -8.42
C GLU A 72 -11.83 -1.19 -9.87
N GLU A 73 -13.14 -1.37 -10.08
CA GLU A 73 -13.76 -1.40 -11.41
C GLU A 73 -13.76 0.01 -12.03
N ILE A 74 -13.39 0.11 -13.31
CA ILE A 74 -13.28 1.35 -14.10
C ILE A 74 -14.09 1.29 -15.40
#